data_AF-A3IZG1-F1
#
_entry.id   AF-A3IZG1-F1
#
_cell.length_a   1.000
_cell.length_b   1.000
_cell.length_c   1.000
_cell.angle_alpha   90.00
_cell.angle_beta   90.00
_cell.angle_gamma   90.00
#
_symmetry.space_group_name_H-M   'P 1'
#
loop_
_entity.id
_entity.type
_entity.pdbx_description
1 polymer ?
#
loop_
_entity_poly.entity_id
_entity_poly.type
_entity_poly.pdbx_seq_one_letter_code
_entity_poly.pdbx_strand_id
1 'polypeptide(L)'
;MAKALPIIRQEIAQLLDNNISLTHREAVLGFTIDGETSKDLDDALWIEPKQSGTVVSVHISDVSAIIQPGSSLEANALSQVETRYLATKNKPMFPHELSEDKLSLLENKLRLTVTIRITLDESANIKNTSLHLTHLTSLQRFSYKSADATLHDPSSPFFQMLRYCELWAQKLSWKRQDVGAIGLSRVAGVSLDEEGRILTTPMYHSQQIIQEFMILANTAVASLAEKHPLPLLYRNHTASAIAPKSKELIETLTTLGLPELVRQKLQSWLNPATYSPAVIGHFALALPAYTHFTSPIRRVADYVNHRILKAVFIEGKESPYTLEELQAIANHINSKRTQVKELRDEHFREKRLNQTVNILRDKDKIENLSDKEFSQIVKDSLRVSKLDKIVPEAISRIEQGNIKPVDLYYLIFGDYNNLDNKELLKNSILDYLEEKQVEATQIIQIAGTTNQTTVEYIEKTTASGKFAFWSVLEGETTATPGIASNKQAAKHHANYLLIERSVRSEFSAT
;
A
#
# COMPACT_ATOMS: atom_id res chain seq x y z
N MET A 1 -13.83 -26.09 7.16
CA MET A 1 -13.86 -25.35 8.44
C MET A 1 -14.76 -25.99 9.51
N ALA A 2 -15.97 -26.49 9.20
CA ALA A 2 -16.90 -27.01 10.23
C ALA A 2 -16.38 -28.17 11.12
N LYS A 3 -15.53 -29.06 10.59
CA LYS A 3 -14.92 -30.17 11.37
C LYS A 3 -13.74 -29.75 12.26
N ALA A 4 -13.09 -28.61 12.00
CA ALA A 4 -11.90 -28.17 12.73
C ALA A 4 -12.22 -27.36 13.99
N LEU A 5 -13.41 -26.74 14.05
CA LEU A 5 -13.79 -25.84 15.14
C LEU A 5 -13.88 -26.53 16.52
N PRO A 6 -14.39 -27.76 16.67
CA PRO A 6 -14.38 -28.47 17.95
C PRO A 6 -12.97 -28.79 18.44
N ILE A 7 -12.07 -29.17 17.52
CA ILE A 7 -10.67 -29.51 17.85
C ILE A 7 -9.92 -28.26 18.32
N ILE A 8 -10.04 -27.15 17.58
CA ILE A 8 -9.43 -25.87 17.96
C ILE A 8 -9.93 -25.42 19.35
N ARG A 9 -11.22 -25.57 19.66
CA ARG A 9 -11.76 -25.23 20.99
C ARG A 9 -11.15 -26.08 22.11
N GLN A 10 -10.96 -27.37 21.86
CA GLN A 10 -10.33 -28.27 22.82
C GLN A 10 -8.85 -27.91 23.03
N GLU A 11 -8.10 -27.62 21.95
CA GLU A 11 -6.71 -27.15 22.02
C GLU A 11 -6.61 -25.83 22.82
N ILE A 12 -7.51 -24.86 22.58
CA ILE A 12 -7.56 -23.60 23.35
C ILE A 12 -7.77 -23.88 24.83
N ALA A 13 -8.75 -24.70 25.21
CA ALA A 13 -9.04 -25.00 26.61
C ALA A 13 -7.81 -25.59 27.33
N GLN A 14 -7.15 -26.57 26.71
CA GLN A 14 -5.91 -27.16 27.23
C GLN A 14 -4.79 -26.14 27.38
N LEU A 15 -4.65 -25.23 26.41
CA LEU A 15 -3.69 -24.15 26.52
C LEU A 15 -4.05 -23.27 27.70
N LEU A 16 -5.27 -22.76 27.82
CA LEU A 16 -5.67 -21.85 28.90
C LEU A 16 -5.47 -22.45 30.31
N ASP A 17 -5.66 -23.77 30.47
CA ASP A 17 -5.48 -24.47 31.75
C ASP A 17 -4.01 -24.75 32.12
N ASN A 18 -3.12 -24.82 31.11
CA ASN A 18 -1.70 -25.11 31.34
C ASN A 18 -0.95 -23.89 31.90
N ASN A 19 -0.50 -23.99 33.16
CA ASN A 19 0.50 -23.10 33.73
C ASN A 19 1.83 -23.29 33.00
N ILE A 20 2.26 -22.24 32.30
CA ILE A 20 3.53 -22.21 31.59
C ILE A 20 4.67 -22.28 32.61
N SER A 21 5.56 -23.27 32.47
CA SER A 21 6.77 -23.35 33.31
C SER A 21 7.73 -22.22 32.97
N LEU A 22 8.08 -21.41 33.97
CA LEU A 22 8.89 -20.20 33.85
C LEU A 22 10.36 -20.41 34.28
N THR A 23 10.70 -21.61 34.75
CA THR A 23 11.92 -21.90 35.53
C THR A 23 13.25 -21.69 34.81
N HIS A 24 13.23 -21.34 33.52
CA HIS A 24 14.42 -21.24 32.68
C HIS A 24 14.52 -19.97 31.83
N ARG A 25 13.67 -18.95 32.06
CA ARG A 25 13.71 -17.70 31.27
C ARG A 25 14.12 -16.51 32.13
N GLU A 26 14.96 -15.65 31.57
CA GLU A 26 15.39 -14.41 32.23
C GLU A 26 14.22 -13.42 32.32
N ALA A 27 14.06 -12.79 33.48
CA ALA A 27 13.11 -11.70 33.69
C ALA A 27 13.62 -10.41 33.06
N VAL A 28 12.77 -9.72 32.30
CA VAL A 28 13.12 -8.44 31.65
C VAL A 28 12.10 -7.35 31.97
N LEU A 29 12.57 -6.10 31.95
CA LEU A 29 11.73 -4.91 32.06
C LEU A 29 11.27 -4.47 30.66
N GLY A 30 10.10 -3.84 30.58
CA GLY A 30 9.59 -3.34 29.30
C GLY A 30 8.21 -2.71 29.46
N PHE A 31 7.83 -1.94 28.44
CA PHE A 31 6.50 -1.33 28.29
C PHE A 31 6.02 -1.50 26.85
N THR A 32 4.71 -1.39 26.62
CA THR A 32 4.10 -1.47 25.28
C THR A 32 3.57 -0.10 24.84
N ILE A 33 3.60 0.18 23.53
CA ILE A 33 2.99 1.38 22.96
C ILE A 33 2.25 1.02 21.67
N ASP A 34 0.92 1.13 21.70
CA ASP A 34 0.06 0.66 20.62
C ASP A 34 -1.09 1.64 20.31
N GLY A 35 -1.95 1.28 19.37
CA GLY A 35 -3.24 1.95 19.18
C GLY A 35 -4.12 1.84 20.42
N GLU A 36 -4.94 2.86 20.69
CA GLU A 36 -5.80 2.93 21.89
C GLU A 36 -6.71 1.70 22.03
N THR A 37 -7.23 1.21 20.91
CA THR A 37 -8.11 0.03 20.83
C THR A 37 -7.38 -1.29 20.60
N SER A 38 -6.05 -1.29 20.47
CA SER A 38 -5.27 -2.51 20.22
C SER A 38 -5.31 -3.44 21.43
N LYS A 39 -5.48 -4.72 21.18
CA LYS A 39 -5.52 -5.76 22.22
C LYS A 39 -4.53 -6.89 21.98
N ASP A 40 -4.10 -7.07 20.74
CA ASP A 40 -3.09 -8.00 20.26
C ASP A 40 -1.70 -7.35 20.29
N LEU A 41 -1.16 -7.11 21.49
CA LEU A 41 0.12 -6.42 21.68
C LEU A 41 1.27 -7.42 21.48
N ASP A 42 1.95 -7.31 20.34
CA ASP A 42 3.03 -8.21 19.94
C ASP A 42 4.37 -7.88 20.60
N ASP A 43 4.65 -6.58 20.77
CA ASP A 43 5.97 -6.06 21.10
C ASP A 43 5.98 -5.16 22.34
N ALA A 44 7.11 -5.20 23.05
CA ALA A 44 7.43 -4.29 24.14
C ALA A 44 8.88 -3.82 24.02
N LEU A 45 9.19 -2.67 24.60
CA LEU A 45 10.47 -1.98 24.46
C LEU A 45 11.12 -1.70 25.81
N TRP A 46 12.45 -1.80 25.84
CA TRP A 46 13.30 -1.25 26.89
C TRP A 46 14.61 -0.75 26.29
N ILE A 47 15.14 0.37 26.80
CA ILE A 47 16.39 0.95 26.30
C ILE A 47 17.29 1.40 27.46
N GLU A 48 18.58 1.09 27.37
CA GLU A 48 19.53 1.33 28.45
C GLU A 48 20.81 2.02 27.92
N PRO A 49 21.23 3.14 28.53
CA PRO A 49 22.47 3.80 28.14
C PRO A 49 23.70 2.93 28.42
N LYS A 50 24.73 3.07 27.60
CA LYS A 50 26.08 2.51 27.82
C LYS A 50 27.11 3.63 27.83
N GLN A 51 28.34 3.31 28.23
CA GLN A 51 29.47 4.26 28.19
C GLN A 51 29.67 4.87 26.80
N SER A 52 29.49 4.07 25.75
CA SER A 52 29.40 4.51 24.35
C SER A 52 28.18 3.86 23.71
N GLY A 53 27.22 4.68 23.28
CA GLY A 53 25.97 4.24 22.65
C GLY A 53 24.89 3.76 23.61
N THR A 54 24.12 2.74 23.21
CA THR A 54 22.95 2.23 23.96
C THR A 54 22.72 0.75 23.70
N VAL A 55 21.96 0.09 24.58
CA VAL A 55 21.36 -1.22 24.30
C VAL A 55 19.85 -1.05 24.16
N VAL A 56 19.31 -1.53 23.05
CA VAL A 56 17.87 -1.61 22.80
C VAL A 56 17.45 -3.06 22.98
N SER A 57 16.44 -3.29 23.83
CA SER A 57 15.78 -4.58 23.98
C SER A 57 14.37 -4.50 23.41
N VAL A 58 14.10 -5.33 22.40
CA VAL A 58 12.77 -5.49 21.83
C VAL A 58 12.25 -6.87 22.21
N HIS A 59 11.16 -6.91 22.98
CA HIS A 59 10.56 -8.12 23.52
C HIS A 59 9.34 -8.48 22.70
N ILE A 60 9.37 -9.61 22.00
CA ILE A 60 8.26 -10.05 21.15
C ILE A 60 7.56 -11.24 21.79
N SER A 61 6.24 -11.28 21.77
CA SER A 61 5.44 -12.42 22.25
C SER A 61 5.94 -13.75 21.66
N ASP A 62 6.24 -14.73 22.52
CA ASP A 62 6.72 -16.04 22.08
C ASP A 62 5.56 -16.97 21.70
N VAL A 63 4.91 -16.64 20.58
CA VAL A 63 3.80 -17.43 20.02
C VAL A 63 4.22 -18.87 19.76
N SER A 64 5.47 -19.08 19.30
CA SER A 64 6.01 -20.41 18.99
C SER A 64 6.22 -21.32 20.21
N ALA A 65 6.27 -20.78 21.43
CA ALA A 65 6.29 -21.60 22.64
C ALA A 65 4.91 -22.15 23.03
N ILE A 66 3.84 -21.51 22.55
CA ILE A 66 2.46 -21.85 22.90
C ILE A 66 1.80 -22.65 21.77
N ILE A 67 1.95 -22.19 20.52
CA ILE A 67 1.37 -22.83 19.35
C ILE A 67 2.31 -23.93 18.85
N GLN A 68 1.90 -25.18 19.05
CA GLN A 68 2.71 -26.36 18.70
C GLN A 68 2.74 -26.60 17.18
N PRO A 69 3.90 -27.02 16.63
CA PRO A 69 4.00 -27.47 15.25
C PRO A 69 3.03 -28.62 14.94
N GLY A 70 2.37 -28.57 13.78
CA GLY A 70 1.38 -29.55 13.34
C GLY A 70 0.01 -29.45 14.02
N SER A 71 -0.19 -28.50 14.94
CA SER A 71 -1.49 -28.28 15.60
C SER A 71 -2.55 -27.72 14.66
N SER A 72 -3.82 -27.85 15.05
CA SER A 72 -4.93 -27.26 14.29
C SER A 72 -4.85 -25.74 14.29
N LEU A 73 -4.34 -25.14 15.37
CA LEU A 73 -4.06 -23.71 15.48
C LEU A 73 -3.01 -23.23 14.47
N GLU A 74 -1.89 -23.94 14.33
CA GLU A 74 -0.87 -23.62 13.33
C GLU A 74 -1.41 -23.76 11.91
N ALA A 75 -2.07 -24.89 11.61
CA ALA A 75 -2.66 -25.12 10.30
C ALA A 75 -3.67 -24.02 9.92
N ASN A 76 -4.46 -23.55 10.90
CA ASN A 76 -5.37 -22.44 10.71
C ASN A 76 -4.61 -21.13 10.44
N ALA A 77 -3.59 -20.80 11.23
CA ALA A 77 -2.78 -19.59 11.03
C ALA A 77 -2.12 -19.58 9.64
N LEU A 78 -1.49 -20.69 9.23
CA LEU A 78 -0.90 -20.86 7.89
C LEU A 78 -1.91 -20.61 6.77
N SER A 79 -3.17 -21.06 6.94
CA SER A 79 -4.24 -20.82 5.95
C SER A 79 -4.74 -19.37 5.92
N GLN A 80 -4.67 -18.66 7.05
CA GLN A 80 -5.10 -17.27 7.17
C GLN A 80 -4.01 -16.29 6.75
N VAL A 81 -2.73 -16.65 6.92
CA VAL A 81 -1.51 -15.88 6.63
C VAL A 81 -1.30 -14.66 7.55
N GLU A 82 -2.35 -13.88 7.80
CA GLU A 82 -2.28 -12.67 8.63
C GLU A 82 -3.65 -12.33 9.24
N THR A 83 -3.65 -11.55 10.32
CA THR A 83 -4.88 -10.94 10.86
C THR A 83 -5.43 -9.93 9.87
N ARG A 84 -6.74 -9.99 9.60
CA ARG A 84 -7.43 -9.02 8.74
C ARG A 84 -8.18 -7.99 9.57
N TYR A 85 -7.70 -6.75 9.56
CA TYR A 85 -8.39 -5.60 10.17
C TYR A 85 -9.40 -5.03 9.17
N LEU A 86 -10.70 -5.17 9.45
CA LEU A 86 -11.78 -4.57 8.66
C LEU A 86 -12.32 -3.35 9.40
N ALA A 87 -12.97 -2.43 8.69
CA ALA A 87 -13.47 -1.17 9.24
C ALA A 87 -14.38 -1.33 10.49
N THR A 88 -15.06 -2.48 10.63
CA THR A 88 -15.99 -2.74 11.73
C THR A 88 -15.65 -3.95 12.59
N LYS A 89 -14.69 -4.80 12.15
CA LYS A 89 -14.35 -6.03 12.87
C LYS A 89 -12.97 -6.56 12.47
N ASN A 90 -12.29 -7.19 13.41
CA ASN A 90 -11.05 -7.90 13.13
C ASN A 90 -11.35 -9.37 12.87
N LYS A 91 -10.58 -10.00 11.98
CA LYS A 91 -10.51 -11.45 11.84
C LYS A 91 -9.09 -11.87 12.23
N PRO A 92 -8.85 -12.22 13.49
CA PRO A 92 -7.51 -12.49 13.97
C PRO A 92 -6.98 -13.82 13.43
N MET A 93 -5.66 -13.86 13.18
CA MET A 93 -4.94 -15.05 12.72
C MET A 93 -5.04 -16.19 13.74
N PHE A 94 -4.97 -15.84 15.03
CA PHE A 94 -5.27 -16.74 16.14
C PHE A 94 -6.57 -16.34 16.84
N PRO A 95 -7.31 -17.30 17.44
CA PRO A 95 -8.51 -17.02 18.24
C PRO A 95 -8.31 -15.91 19.27
N HIS A 96 -9.35 -15.12 19.55
CA HIS A 96 -9.27 -13.93 20.42
C HIS A 96 -8.76 -14.28 21.83
N GLU A 97 -9.12 -15.45 22.36
CA GLU A 97 -8.67 -15.96 23.65
C GLU A 97 -7.13 -16.11 23.72
N LEU A 98 -6.49 -16.30 22.57
CA LEU A 98 -5.03 -16.35 22.47
C LEU A 98 -4.46 -14.99 22.08
N SER A 99 -4.94 -14.41 20.97
CA SER A 99 -4.34 -13.20 20.39
C SER A 99 -4.55 -11.94 21.25
N GLU A 100 -5.71 -11.79 21.89
CA GLU A 100 -6.05 -10.60 22.70
C GLU A 100 -5.86 -10.80 24.21
N ASP A 101 -5.45 -12.00 24.64
CA ASP A 101 -5.16 -12.29 26.05
C ASP A 101 -3.86 -13.09 26.22
N LYS A 102 -3.90 -14.42 26.04
CA LYS A 102 -2.79 -15.29 26.46
C LYS A 102 -1.43 -14.97 25.81
N LEU A 103 -1.43 -14.52 24.56
CA LEU A 103 -0.22 -14.14 23.81
C LEU A 103 0.12 -12.66 23.95
N SER A 104 -0.90 -11.82 24.13
CA SER A 104 -0.76 -10.36 24.18
C SER A 104 0.06 -9.92 25.39
N LEU A 105 1.00 -8.99 25.17
CA LEU A 105 1.86 -8.39 26.20
C LEU A 105 1.11 -7.37 27.08
N LEU A 106 -0.01 -7.80 27.66
CA LEU A 106 -0.87 -6.98 28.51
C LEU A 106 -0.13 -6.48 29.77
N GLU A 107 -0.48 -5.27 30.20
CA GLU A 107 0.06 -4.65 31.40
C GLU A 107 -0.16 -5.52 32.64
N ASN A 108 0.85 -5.61 33.51
CA ASN A 108 0.82 -6.38 34.76
C ASN A 108 0.50 -7.87 34.59
N LYS A 109 0.62 -8.40 33.37
CA LYS A 109 0.47 -9.83 33.07
C LYS A 109 1.82 -10.40 32.65
N LEU A 110 2.20 -11.50 33.28
CA LEU A 110 3.41 -12.22 32.91
C LEU A 110 3.21 -12.94 31.57
N ARG A 111 4.16 -12.74 30.65
CA ARG A 111 4.15 -13.30 29.30
C ARG A 111 5.53 -13.82 28.89
N LEU A 112 5.53 -14.87 28.07
CA LEU A 112 6.74 -15.38 27.44
C LEU A 112 7.13 -14.51 26.26
N THR A 113 8.42 -14.19 26.15
CA THR A 113 8.94 -13.36 25.08
C THR A 113 10.22 -13.95 24.47
N VAL A 114 10.41 -13.66 23.19
CA VAL A 114 11.72 -13.73 22.53
C VAL A 114 12.26 -12.31 22.47
N THR A 115 13.38 -12.07 23.16
CA THR A 115 13.99 -10.74 23.24
C THR A 115 15.14 -10.63 22.25
N ILE A 116 15.11 -9.57 21.44
CA ILE A 116 16.25 -9.14 20.62
C ILE A 116 16.98 -8.06 21.42
N ARG A 117 18.22 -8.33 21.84
CA ARG A 117 19.12 -7.33 22.44
C ARG A 117 20.08 -6.81 21.39
N ILE A 118 20.05 -5.50 21.15
CA ILE A 118 20.77 -4.82 20.08
C ILE A 118 21.66 -3.74 20.70
N THR A 119 22.98 -3.92 20.58
CA THR A 119 23.94 -2.90 21.02
C THR A 119 24.21 -1.94 19.88
N LEU A 120 23.94 -0.65 20.10
CA LEU A 120 24.23 0.43 19.18
C LEU A 120 25.42 1.25 19.65
N ASP A 121 26.26 1.72 18.74
CA ASP A 121 27.24 2.78 19.02
C ASP A 121 26.61 4.17 18.95
N GLU A 122 27.37 5.22 19.27
CA GLU A 122 26.92 6.62 19.29
C GLU A 122 26.32 7.12 17.96
N SER A 123 26.74 6.50 16.86
CA SER A 123 26.29 6.75 15.48
C SER A 123 25.16 5.79 15.04
N ALA A 124 24.52 5.12 16.00
CA ALA A 124 23.45 4.16 15.79
C ALA A 124 23.82 3.02 14.82
N ASN A 125 25.08 2.60 14.77
CA ASN A 125 25.45 1.35 14.09
C ASN A 125 25.21 0.17 15.02
N ILE A 126 24.63 -0.90 14.47
CA ILE A 126 24.51 -2.18 15.17
C ILE A 126 25.91 -2.76 15.37
N LYS A 127 26.35 -2.87 16.62
CA LYS A 127 27.60 -3.54 17.01
C LYS A 127 27.38 -5.02 17.33
N ASN A 128 26.28 -5.33 18.00
CA ASN A 128 25.94 -6.69 18.38
C ASN A 128 24.42 -6.93 18.36
N THR A 129 24.02 -8.14 18.00
CA THR A 129 22.63 -8.62 18.06
C THR A 129 22.63 -9.98 18.76
N SER A 130 21.73 -10.19 19.72
CA SER A 130 21.56 -11.48 20.37
C SER A 130 20.09 -11.76 20.67
N LEU A 131 19.71 -13.04 20.67
CA LEU A 131 18.35 -13.52 20.91
C LEU A 131 18.28 -14.27 22.24
N HIS A 132 17.25 -14.00 23.04
CA HIS A 132 17.10 -14.58 24.38
C HIS A 132 15.66 -15.02 24.63
N LEU A 133 15.49 -16.20 25.25
CA LEU A 133 14.19 -16.59 25.82
C LEU A 133 14.01 -15.91 27.16
N THR A 134 12.97 -15.11 27.25
CA THR A 134 12.73 -14.21 28.38
C THR A 134 11.28 -14.30 28.81
N HIS A 135 10.98 -13.72 29.96
CA HIS A 135 9.61 -13.44 30.36
C HIS A 135 9.49 -11.97 30.78
N LEU A 136 8.37 -11.36 30.43
CA LEU A 136 8.07 -9.95 30.67
C LEU A 136 6.79 -9.83 31.49
N THR A 137 6.80 -8.96 32.49
CA THR A 137 5.57 -8.35 33.01
C THR A 137 5.59 -6.90 32.59
N SER A 138 4.74 -6.53 31.61
CA SER A 138 4.75 -5.18 31.05
C SER A 138 4.42 -4.17 32.15
N LEU A 139 5.31 -3.21 32.35
CA LEU A 139 5.21 -2.21 33.42
C LEU A 139 4.10 -1.19 33.15
N GLN A 140 3.86 -0.88 31.88
CA GLN A 140 2.83 0.05 31.44
C GLN A 140 2.41 -0.23 30.00
N ARG A 141 1.11 -0.14 29.72
CA ARG A 141 0.54 -0.09 28.38
C ARG A 141 0.23 1.36 28.00
N PHE A 142 0.97 1.91 27.06
CA PHE A 142 0.65 3.20 26.47
C PHE A 142 -0.21 3.03 25.22
N SER A 143 -1.21 3.90 25.06
CA SER A 143 -1.66 4.28 23.72
C SER A 143 -0.69 5.27 23.10
N TYR A 144 -0.62 5.37 21.78
CA TYR A 144 0.19 6.40 21.11
C TYR A 144 -0.09 7.82 21.67
N LYS A 145 -1.37 8.15 21.86
CA LYS A 145 -1.79 9.42 22.45
C LYS A 145 -1.22 9.63 23.87
N SER A 146 -1.26 8.60 24.72
CA SER A 146 -0.73 8.70 26.09
C SER A 146 0.79 8.74 26.16
N ALA A 147 1.49 8.07 25.24
CA ALA A 147 2.94 8.14 25.12
C ALA A 147 3.38 9.55 24.66
N ASP A 148 2.70 10.13 23.68
CA ASP A 148 2.94 11.53 23.27
C ASP A 148 2.68 12.52 24.41
N ALA A 149 1.61 12.32 25.19
CA ALA A 149 1.38 13.14 26.38
C ALA A 149 2.52 12.98 27.41
N THR A 150 3.00 11.74 27.62
CA THR A 150 4.10 11.45 28.55
C THR A 150 5.42 12.08 28.11
N LEU A 151 5.69 12.20 26.80
CA LEU A 151 6.87 12.91 26.27
C LEU A 151 6.90 14.40 26.65
N HIS A 152 5.79 14.97 27.10
CA HIS A 152 5.64 16.38 27.49
C HIS A 152 5.37 16.57 28.99
N ASP A 153 5.42 15.50 29.79
CA ASP A 153 5.14 15.54 31.23
C ASP A 153 6.38 15.10 32.04
N PRO A 154 7.22 16.05 32.51
CA PRO A 154 8.39 15.75 33.32
C PRO A 154 8.10 15.07 34.66
N SER A 155 6.84 15.07 35.12
CA SER A 155 6.45 14.41 36.37
C SER A 155 6.21 12.91 36.21
N SER A 156 6.01 12.43 34.98
CA SER A 156 5.81 11.01 34.69
C SER A 156 7.09 10.20 34.93
N PRO A 157 7.02 9.02 35.58
CA PRO A 157 8.19 8.17 35.79
C PRO A 157 8.81 7.65 34.49
N PHE A 158 8.04 7.59 33.40
CA PHE A 158 8.51 7.15 32.08
C PHE A 158 9.00 8.30 31.19
N PHE A 159 8.92 9.57 31.63
CA PHE A 159 9.34 10.72 30.85
C PHE A 159 10.76 10.56 30.29
N GLN A 160 11.73 10.30 31.15
CA GLN A 160 13.15 10.19 30.75
C GLN A 160 13.37 9.02 29.79
N MET A 161 12.71 7.88 30.04
CA MET A 161 12.79 6.70 29.18
C MET A 161 12.24 6.97 27.78
N LEU A 162 11.04 7.56 27.67
CA LEU A 162 10.44 7.86 26.37
C LEU A 162 11.21 8.95 25.61
N ARG A 163 11.73 9.97 26.30
CA ARG A 163 12.63 10.97 25.68
C ARG A 163 13.92 10.33 25.16
N TYR A 164 14.44 9.30 25.85
CA TYR A 164 15.61 8.55 25.38
C TYR A 164 15.28 7.66 24.17
N CYS A 165 14.11 7.01 24.17
CA CYS A 165 13.57 6.31 23.01
C CYS A 165 13.43 7.23 21.79
N GLU A 166 12.85 8.42 21.97
CA GLU A 166 12.71 9.44 20.94
C GLU A 166 14.05 9.84 20.32
N LEU A 167 15.05 10.16 21.16
CA LEU A 167 16.38 10.54 20.70
C LEU A 167 16.99 9.47 19.78
N TRP A 168 16.93 8.20 20.18
CA TRP A 168 17.49 7.11 19.39
C TRP A 168 16.67 6.79 18.15
N ALA A 169 15.34 6.86 18.22
CA ALA A 169 14.48 6.72 17.05
C ALA A 169 14.78 7.80 16.00
N GLN A 170 14.97 9.06 16.41
CA GLN A 170 15.36 10.15 15.51
C GLN A 170 16.71 9.89 14.85
N LYS A 171 17.73 9.45 15.61
CA LYS A 171 19.04 9.07 15.07
C LYS A 171 18.94 7.95 14.02
N LEU A 172 18.16 6.90 14.32
CA LEU A 172 17.93 5.79 13.39
C LEU A 172 17.23 6.28 12.11
N SER A 173 16.20 7.11 12.26
CA SER A 173 15.43 7.65 11.14
C SER A 173 16.30 8.50 10.22
N TRP A 174 17.07 9.45 10.76
CA TRP A 174 17.97 10.30 9.98
C TRP A 174 19.01 9.49 9.20
N LYS A 175 19.57 8.47 9.85
CA LYS A 175 20.54 7.58 9.20
C LYS A 175 19.95 6.82 8.01
N ARG A 176 18.71 6.33 8.14
CA ARG A 176 18.01 5.66 7.02
C ARG A 176 17.69 6.66 5.90
N GLN A 177 17.25 7.86 6.26
CA GLN A 177 16.92 8.92 5.29
C GLN A 177 18.15 9.40 4.50
N ASP A 178 19.31 9.51 5.14
CA ASP A 178 20.56 9.93 4.49
C ASP A 178 20.99 9.00 3.34
N VAL A 179 20.71 7.70 3.49
CA VAL A 179 20.93 6.68 2.45
C VAL A 179 19.73 6.49 1.50
N GLY A 180 18.69 7.31 1.63
CA GLY A 180 17.57 7.37 0.69
C GLY A 180 16.32 6.58 1.09
N ALA A 181 16.09 6.29 2.37
CA ALA A 181 14.83 5.69 2.80
C ALA A 181 13.65 6.66 2.64
N ILE A 182 12.54 6.16 2.09
CA ILE A 182 11.27 6.88 1.96
C ILE A 182 10.18 6.32 2.87
N GLY A 183 10.31 5.07 3.30
CA GLY A 183 9.38 4.43 4.21
C GLY A 183 9.43 5.09 5.58
N LEU A 184 8.25 5.37 6.14
CA LEU A 184 8.04 6.17 7.36
C LEU A 184 8.38 7.66 7.27
N SER A 185 8.81 8.14 6.10
CA SER A 185 9.11 9.55 5.89
C SER A 185 7.83 10.36 5.69
N ARG A 186 7.94 11.68 5.95
CA ARG A 186 6.90 12.65 5.58
C ARG A 186 7.32 13.37 4.31
N VAL A 187 6.50 13.28 3.26
CA VAL A 187 6.80 13.84 1.94
C VAL A 187 5.63 14.72 1.50
N ALA A 188 5.90 15.98 1.16
CA ALA A 188 4.89 16.97 0.77
C ALA A 188 3.68 17.03 1.74
N GLY A 189 3.96 16.99 3.05
CA GLY A 189 2.93 17.05 4.09
C GLY A 189 2.22 15.72 4.38
N VAL A 190 2.47 14.67 3.60
CA VAL A 190 1.85 13.33 3.70
C VAL A 190 2.79 12.35 4.38
N SER A 191 2.28 11.56 5.34
CA SER A 191 3.05 10.49 5.99
C SER A 191 2.98 9.19 5.18
N LEU A 192 4.10 8.46 5.13
CA LEU A 192 4.20 7.17 4.46
C LEU A 192 4.31 6.01 5.46
N ASP A 193 3.86 4.81 5.07
CA ASP A 193 4.13 3.57 5.79
C ASP A 193 5.51 2.98 5.43
N GLU A 194 5.85 1.81 5.98
CA GLU A 194 7.14 1.14 5.77
C GLU A 194 7.40 0.77 4.29
N GLU A 195 6.32 0.57 3.52
CA GLU A 195 6.34 0.22 2.10
C GLU A 195 6.21 1.47 1.21
N GLY A 196 6.22 2.68 1.78
CA GLY A 196 6.12 3.93 1.03
C GLY A 196 4.71 4.28 0.57
N ARG A 197 3.67 3.67 1.15
CA ARG A 197 2.27 4.01 0.87
C ARG A 197 1.79 5.15 1.73
N ILE A 198 0.92 5.98 1.15
CA ILE A 198 0.33 7.13 1.85
C ILE A 198 -0.61 6.70 2.96
N LEU A 199 -0.37 7.25 4.15
CA LEU A 199 -1.28 7.18 5.28
C LEU A 199 -2.36 8.25 5.17
N THR A 200 -3.59 7.89 5.56
CA THR A 200 -4.75 8.80 5.52
C THR A 200 -4.88 9.66 6.76
N THR A 201 -4.16 9.33 7.82
CA THR A 201 -4.21 10.03 9.11
C THR A 201 -2.80 10.50 9.50
N PRO A 202 -2.68 11.64 10.19
CA PRO A 202 -1.43 12.05 10.79
C PRO A 202 -0.92 10.99 11.77
N MET A 203 0.39 10.80 11.79
CA MET A 203 1.05 9.86 12.67
C MET A 203 1.41 10.54 14.00
N TYR A 204 1.19 9.85 15.12
CA TYR A 204 1.72 10.27 16.44
C TYR A 204 3.24 10.19 16.47
N HIS A 205 3.89 10.98 17.33
CA HIS A 205 5.35 10.93 17.43
C HIS A 205 5.82 9.59 18.02
N SER A 206 5.14 9.11 19.06
CA SER A 206 5.35 7.80 19.68
C SER A 206 5.18 6.64 18.71
N GLN A 207 4.33 6.80 17.69
CA GLN A 207 4.16 5.79 16.65
C GLN A 207 5.41 5.69 15.78
N GLN A 208 6.05 6.81 15.44
CA GLN A 208 7.35 6.81 14.74
C GLN A 208 8.43 6.16 15.59
N ILE A 209 8.45 6.43 16.91
CA ILE A 209 9.40 5.82 17.84
C ILE A 209 9.34 4.29 17.76
N ILE A 210 8.15 3.71 17.94
CA ILE A 210 7.97 2.24 17.86
C ILE A 210 8.36 1.71 16.49
N GLN A 211 7.92 2.35 15.41
CA GLN A 211 8.22 1.88 14.07
C GLN A 211 9.73 1.82 13.78
N GLU A 212 10.52 2.79 14.23
CA GLU A 212 11.99 2.75 14.08
C GLU A 212 12.62 1.62 14.89
N PHE A 213 12.15 1.36 16.11
CA PHE A 213 12.64 0.22 16.89
C PHE A 213 12.24 -1.14 16.32
N MET A 214 11.03 -1.25 15.74
CA MET A 214 10.62 -2.47 15.05
C MET A 214 11.42 -2.69 13.78
N ILE A 215 11.71 -1.63 13.01
CA ILE A 215 12.64 -1.72 11.86
C ILE A 215 14.02 -2.15 12.33
N LEU A 216 14.56 -1.54 13.39
CA LEU A 216 15.85 -1.90 13.94
C LEU A 216 15.91 -3.38 14.32
N ALA A 217 14.90 -3.89 15.03
CA ALA A 217 14.79 -5.29 15.41
C ALA A 217 14.76 -6.23 14.21
N ASN A 218 13.90 -5.93 13.24
CA ASN A 218 13.74 -6.68 11.99
C ASN A 218 15.04 -6.68 11.16
N THR A 219 15.74 -5.55 11.05
CA THR A 219 17.04 -5.45 10.39
C THR A 219 18.12 -6.22 11.14
N ALA A 220 18.19 -6.08 12.46
CA ALA A 220 19.20 -6.74 13.29
C ALA A 220 19.12 -8.26 13.18
N VAL A 221 17.90 -8.81 13.15
CA VAL A 221 17.65 -10.24 12.95
C VAL A 221 17.98 -10.68 11.53
N ALA A 222 17.60 -9.90 10.51
CA ALA A 222 17.96 -10.20 9.12
C ALA A 222 19.49 -10.25 8.94
N SER A 223 20.22 -9.26 9.48
CA SER A 223 21.68 -9.22 9.43
C SER A 223 22.34 -10.34 10.23
N LEU A 224 21.72 -10.80 11.32
CA LEU A 224 22.20 -11.96 12.06
C LEU A 224 22.08 -13.24 11.22
N ALA A 225 20.94 -13.46 10.56
CA ALA A 225 20.73 -14.61 9.69
C ALA A 225 21.63 -14.61 8.45
N GLU A 226 21.89 -13.43 7.86
CA GLU A 226 22.79 -13.28 6.72
C GLU A 226 24.24 -13.67 7.06
N LYS A 227 24.73 -13.30 8.26
CA LYS A 227 26.06 -13.70 8.76
C LYS A 227 26.18 -15.20 8.99
N HIS A 228 25.07 -15.91 9.16
CA HIS A 228 25.00 -17.34 9.45
C HIS A 228 24.17 -18.06 8.37
N PRO A 229 24.57 -17.98 7.08
CA PRO A 229 23.73 -18.11 5.88
C PRO A 229 22.43 -18.92 6.07
N LEU A 230 21.46 -18.30 6.76
CA LEU A 230 20.25 -18.96 7.26
C LEU A 230 19.07 -18.44 6.46
N PRO A 231 18.40 -19.30 5.69
CA PRO A 231 17.16 -18.92 5.02
C PRO A 231 16.09 -18.52 6.05
N LEU A 232 15.56 -17.31 5.90
CA LEU A 232 14.39 -16.79 6.61
C LEU A 232 13.36 -16.35 5.59
N LEU A 233 12.12 -16.09 6.00
CA LEU A 233 11.16 -15.39 5.14
C LEU A 233 11.47 -13.89 5.13
N TYR A 234 12.38 -13.47 4.24
CA TYR A 234 12.74 -12.07 4.04
C TYR A 234 11.57 -11.29 3.41
N ARG A 235 11.44 -10.02 3.80
CA ARG A 235 10.46 -9.08 3.26
C ARG A 235 11.16 -8.21 2.23
N ASN A 236 11.03 -8.58 0.97
CA ASN A 236 11.68 -7.90 -0.14
C ASN A 236 10.76 -6.84 -0.74
N HIS A 237 11.34 -5.71 -1.16
CA HIS A 237 10.62 -4.62 -1.79
C HIS A 237 11.47 -4.02 -2.90
N THR A 238 10.94 -3.98 -4.11
CA THR A 238 11.63 -3.45 -5.30
C THR A 238 10.90 -2.22 -5.84
N ALA A 239 11.61 -1.43 -6.63
CA ALA A 239 11.03 -0.35 -7.41
C ALA A 239 10.79 -0.80 -8.86
N SER A 240 9.84 -0.13 -9.52
CA SER A 240 9.61 -0.23 -10.96
C SER A 240 10.82 0.25 -11.76
N ALA A 241 11.01 -0.28 -12.96
CA ALA A 241 12.12 0.12 -13.83
C ALA A 241 12.11 1.62 -14.21
N ILE A 242 10.94 2.28 -14.13
CA ILE A 242 10.79 3.72 -14.37
C ILE A 242 11.02 4.58 -13.13
N ALA A 243 11.29 3.97 -11.97
CA ALA A 243 11.51 4.71 -10.74
C ALA A 243 12.90 5.38 -10.76
N PRO A 244 12.99 6.67 -10.38
CA PRO A 244 14.28 7.32 -10.18
C PRO A 244 15.02 6.70 -8.99
N LYS A 245 16.33 6.96 -8.90
CA LYS A 245 17.12 6.57 -7.73
C LYS A 245 16.60 7.30 -6.48
N SER A 246 16.80 6.71 -5.30
CA SER A 246 16.11 7.16 -4.08
C SER A 246 16.25 8.65 -3.73
N LYS A 247 17.42 9.27 -3.94
CA LYS A 247 17.59 10.72 -3.68
C LYS A 247 16.79 11.59 -4.65
N GLU A 248 16.91 11.32 -5.94
CA GLU A 248 16.14 12.01 -7.00
C GLU A 248 14.63 11.77 -6.85
N LEU A 249 14.24 10.60 -6.37
CA LEU A 249 12.85 10.28 -6.03
C LEU A 249 12.32 11.25 -4.97
N ILE A 250 13.04 11.44 -3.85
CA ILE A 250 12.64 12.34 -2.77
C ILE A 250 12.58 13.79 -3.26
N GLU A 251 13.57 14.23 -4.03
CA GLU A 251 13.61 15.58 -4.63
C GLU A 251 12.39 15.80 -5.54
N THR A 252 12.06 14.82 -6.38
CA THR A 252 10.89 14.89 -7.26
C THR A 252 9.60 14.98 -6.47
N LEU A 253 9.41 14.13 -5.46
CA LEU A 253 8.20 14.15 -4.64
C LEU A 253 8.05 15.45 -3.84
N THR A 254 9.17 15.99 -3.35
CA THR A 254 9.19 17.27 -2.62
C THR A 254 8.82 18.43 -3.56
N THR A 255 9.33 18.41 -4.78
CA THR A 255 9.07 19.44 -5.81
C THR A 255 7.61 19.42 -6.26
N LEU A 256 6.98 18.25 -6.36
CA LEU A 256 5.57 18.15 -6.78
C LEU A 256 4.63 18.87 -5.82
N GLY A 257 4.90 18.84 -4.52
CA GLY A 257 4.17 19.56 -3.47
C GLY A 257 2.69 19.16 -3.25
N LEU A 258 2.07 18.47 -4.22
CA LEU A 258 0.66 18.09 -4.21
C LEU A 258 0.48 16.62 -3.81
N PRO A 259 -0.24 16.33 -2.69
CA PRO A 259 -0.45 14.97 -2.19
C PRO A 259 -0.95 13.95 -3.22
N GLU A 260 -1.82 14.36 -4.15
CA GLU A 260 -2.38 13.47 -5.16
C GLU A 260 -1.37 13.10 -6.26
N LEU A 261 -0.52 14.04 -6.68
CA LEU A 261 0.56 13.75 -7.63
C LEU A 261 1.62 12.86 -6.99
N VAL A 262 1.95 13.12 -5.72
CA VAL A 262 2.83 12.26 -4.92
C VAL A 262 2.29 10.84 -4.84
N ARG A 263 0.98 10.69 -4.57
CA ARG A 263 0.29 9.39 -4.57
C ARG A 263 0.46 8.67 -5.91
N GLN A 264 0.15 9.36 -7.01
CA GLN A 264 0.20 8.77 -8.35
C GLN A 264 1.62 8.30 -8.70
N LYS A 265 2.64 9.11 -8.39
CA LYS A 265 4.04 8.75 -8.64
C LYS A 265 4.49 7.57 -7.79
N LEU A 266 4.24 7.59 -6.49
CA LEU A 266 4.58 6.47 -5.60
C LEU A 266 3.93 5.16 -6.05
N GLN A 267 2.66 5.20 -6.48
CA GLN A 267 1.97 4.02 -7.02
C GLN A 267 2.58 3.50 -8.33
N SER A 268 3.15 4.38 -9.16
CA SER A 268 3.83 3.99 -10.41
C SER A 268 5.26 3.49 -10.20
N TRP A 269 5.90 3.90 -9.11
CA TRP A 269 7.31 3.63 -8.83
C TRP A 269 7.55 2.46 -7.88
N LEU A 270 6.63 2.17 -6.96
CA LEU A 270 6.82 1.15 -5.93
C LEU A 270 6.08 -0.13 -6.28
N ASN A 271 6.80 -1.25 -6.31
CA ASN A 271 6.18 -2.57 -6.45
C ASN A 271 5.65 -3.06 -5.09
N PRO A 272 4.64 -3.94 -5.05
CA PRO A 272 4.24 -4.57 -3.80
C PRO A 272 5.41 -5.34 -3.18
N ALA A 273 5.67 -5.15 -1.88
CA ALA A 273 6.64 -5.97 -1.18
C ALA A 273 6.15 -7.43 -1.05
N THR A 274 7.08 -8.39 -1.14
CA THR A 274 6.82 -9.84 -1.16
C THR A 274 7.68 -10.57 -0.14
N TYR A 275 7.28 -11.77 0.23
CA TYR A 275 8.11 -12.68 1.02
C TYR A 275 8.90 -13.63 0.12
N SER A 276 10.13 -13.95 0.50
CA SER A 276 10.96 -14.96 -0.17
C SER A 276 12.06 -15.47 0.77
N PRO A 277 12.51 -16.74 0.65
CA PRO A 277 13.71 -17.19 1.35
C PRO A 277 15.00 -16.53 0.86
N ALA A 278 14.99 -15.95 -0.35
CA ALA A 278 16.13 -15.23 -0.91
C ALA A 278 16.10 -13.74 -0.52
N VAL A 279 17.27 -13.21 -0.14
CA VAL A 279 17.45 -11.78 0.17
C VAL A 279 17.62 -10.99 -1.13
N ILE A 280 16.79 -9.96 -1.30
CA ILE A 280 16.91 -8.97 -2.38
C ILE A 280 17.14 -7.57 -1.79
N GLY A 281 16.49 -7.30 -0.66
CA GLY A 281 16.52 -6.00 0.03
C GLY A 281 15.17 -5.30 0.00
N HIS A 282 15.10 -4.17 0.70
CA HIS A 282 13.86 -3.42 0.90
C HIS A 282 14.03 -1.96 0.45
N PHE A 283 13.62 -1.68 -0.80
CA PHE A 283 13.80 -0.39 -1.47
C PHE A 283 13.30 0.80 -0.64
N ALA A 284 12.03 0.78 -0.20
CA ALA A 284 11.48 1.92 0.54
C ALA A 284 12.18 2.19 1.88
N LEU A 285 12.77 1.17 2.51
CA LEU A 285 13.46 1.33 3.79
C LEU A 285 14.97 1.60 3.59
N ALA A 286 15.46 1.53 2.35
CA ALA A 286 16.89 1.57 2.00
C ALA A 286 17.73 0.56 2.79
N LEU A 287 17.23 -0.68 2.92
CA LEU A 287 17.89 -1.75 3.67
C LEU A 287 18.32 -2.90 2.74
N PRO A 288 19.55 -3.43 2.88
CA PRO A 288 20.04 -4.55 2.07
C PRO A 288 19.37 -5.88 2.44
N ALA A 289 18.99 -6.05 3.71
CA ALA A 289 18.27 -7.21 4.21
C ALA A 289 17.20 -6.75 5.21
N TYR A 290 15.99 -7.31 5.08
CA TYR A 290 14.88 -7.01 5.97
C TYR A 290 13.97 -8.22 6.09
N THR A 291 13.50 -8.51 7.30
CA THR A 291 12.60 -9.62 7.59
C THR A 291 11.58 -9.20 8.63
N HIS A 292 10.37 -9.74 8.59
CA HIS A 292 9.41 -9.49 9.67
C HIS A 292 9.60 -10.50 10.80
N PHE A 293 9.75 -9.99 12.02
CA PHE A 293 9.89 -10.76 13.25
C PHE A 293 9.04 -10.22 14.41
N THR A 294 8.65 -8.94 14.36
CA THR A 294 8.09 -8.22 15.50
C THR A 294 6.56 -8.35 15.66
N SER A 295 5.87 -9.18 14.88
CA SER A 295 4.41 -9.33 15.00
C SER A 295 3.86 -10.75 14.76
N PRO A 296 4.32 -11.76 15.51
CA PRO A 296 3.93 -13.16 15.33
C PRO A 296 2.49 -13.49 15.71
N ILE A 297 1.78 -12.67 16.48
CA ILE A 297 0.36 -12.87 16.79
C ILE A 297 -0.51 -12.67 15.54
N ARG A 298 -0.06 -11.81 14.61
CA ARG A 298 -0.85 -11.35 13.46
C ARG A 298 -0.23 -11.62 12.09
N ARG A 299 0.98 -12.19 12.02
CA ARG A 299 1.66 -12.53 10.76
C ARG A 299 2.34 -13.89 10.84
N VAL A 300 2.01 -14.78 9.90
CA VAL A 300 2.64 -16.11 9.78
C VAL A 300 4.14 -16.02 9.51
N ALA A 301 4.58 -15.04 8.72
CA ALA A 301 5.99 -14.89 8.38
C ALA A 301 6.86 -14.70 9.64
N ASP A 302 6.39 -13.86 10.57
CA ASP A 302 7.03 -13.64 11.86
C ASP A 302 7.03 -14.90 12.72
N TYR A 303 5.90 -15.62 12.79
CA TYR A 303 5.80 -16.91 13.49
C TYR A 303 6.81 -17.94 12.95
N VAL A 304 6.94 -18.07 11.62
CA VAL A 304 7.91 -18.95 10.97
C VAL A 304 9.33 -18.53 11.28
N ASN A 305 9.65 -17.24 11.17
CA ASN A 305 10.97 -16.70 11.49
C ASN A 305 11.34 -16.90 12.96
N HIS A 306 10.38 -16.75 13.90
CA HIS A 306 10.56 -17.08 15.31
C HIS A 306 11.00 -18.52 15.52
N ARG A 307 10.32 -19.47 14.86
CA ARG A 307 10.65 -20.90 14.95
C ARG A 307 12.07 -21.18 14.45
N ILE A 308 12.44 -20.62 13.31
CA ILE A 308 13.78 -20.81 12.72
C ILE A 308 14.87 -20.25 13.64
N LEU A 309 14.70 -19.00 14.07
CA LEU A 309 15.72 -18.30 14.85
C LEU A 309 15.89 -18.89 16.25
N LYS A 310 14.80 -19.34 16.90
CA LYS A 310 14.89 -20.04 18.18
C LYS A 310 15.63 -21.37 18.05
N ALA A 311 15.26 -22.19 17.05
CA ALA A 311 15.91 -23.47 16.82
C ALA A 311 17.43 -23.29 16.63
N VAL A 312 17.82 -22.35 15.75
CA VAL A 312 19.23 -22.18 15.37
C VAL A 312 20.04 -21.42 16.42
N PHE A 313 19.58 -20.25 16.88
CA PHE A 313 20.40 -19.37 17.71
C PHE A 313 20.26 -19.58 19.21
N ILE A 314 19.20 -20.24 19.67
CA ILE A 314 18.95 -20.47 21.10
C ILE A 314 19.12 -21.94 21.45
N GLU A 315 18.54 -22.83 20.66
CA GLU A 315 18.53 -24.27 20.94
C GLU A 315 19.72 -25.02 20.32
N GLY A 316 20.46 -24.40 19.40
CA GLY A 316 21.60 -25.02 18.70
C GLY A 316 21.18 -26.16 17.76
N LYS A 317 19.95 -26.13 17.25
CA LYS A 317 19.36 -27.11 16.33
C LYS A 317 19.37 -26.60 14.89
N GLU A 318 19.14 -27.50 13.95
CA GLU A 318 18.92 -27.13 12.56
C GLU A 318 17.59 -26.37 12.37
N SER A 319 17.48 -25.66 11.22
CA SER A 319 16.23 -25.02 10.83
C SER A 319 15.10 -26.06 10.77
N PRO A 320 13.92 -25.79 11.36
CA PRO A 320 12.78 -26.70 11.29
C PRO A 320 12.08 -26.70 9.92
N TYR A 321 12.56 -25.88 8.98
CA TYR A 321 12.05 -25.80 7.62
C TYR A 321 13.19 -25.90 6.63
N THR A 322 12.94 -26.66 5.56
CA THR A 322 13.76 -26.70 4.36
C THR A 322 13.56 -25.44 3.51
N LEU A 323 14.49 -25.18 2.59
CA LEU A 323 14.37 -24.07 1.64
C LEU A 323 13.11 -24.18 0.77
N GLU A 324 12.74 -25.40 0.37
CA GLU A 324 11.56 -25.69 -0.44
C GLU A 324 10.26 -25.39 0.31
N GLU A 325 10.18 -25.77 1.59
CA GLU A 325 9.04 -25.44 2.45
C GLU A 325 8.92 -23.93 2.67
N LEU A 326 10.03 -23.23 2.89
CA LEU A 326 10.02 -21.76 3.01
C LEU A 326 9.56 -21.09 1.71
N GLN A 327 10.00 -21.60 0.56
CA GLN A 327 9.54 -21.09 -0.74
C GLN A 327 8.04 -21.32 -0.94
N ALA A 328 7.53 -22.49 -0.55
CA ALA A 328 6.10 -22.80 -0.61
C ALA A 328 5.27 -21.88 0.30
N ILE A 329 5.72 -21.67 1.55
CA ILE A 329 5.07 -20.75 2.50
C ILE A 329 5.10 -19.32 1.95
N ALA A 330 6.24 -18.84 1.45
CA ALA A 330 6.38 -17.52 0.85
C ALA A 330 5.39 -17.31 -0.31
N ASN A 331 5.31 -18.28 -1.23
CA ASN A 331 4.38 -18.25 -2.36
C ASN A 331 2.93 -18.21 -1.90
N HIS A 332 2.57 -19.00 -0.88
CA HIS A 332 1.24 -19.00 -0.32
C HIS A 332 0.86 -17.64 0.28
N ILE A 333 1.75 -17.05 1.10
CA ILE A 333 1.56 -15.73 1.71
C ILE A 333 1.34 -14.67 0.62
N ASN A 334 2.21 -14.63 -0.39
CA ASN A 334 2.14 -13.65 -1.47
C ASN A 334 0.85 -13.81 -2.30
N SER A 335 0.50 -15.04 -2.69
CA SER A 335 -0.72 -15.33 -3.44
C SER A 335 -1.97 -14.90 -2.67
N LYS A 336 -2.04 -15.22 -1.37
CA LYS A 336 -3.17 -14.85 -0.51
C LYS A 336 -3.35 -13.34 -0.41
N ARG A 337 -2.25 -12.59 -0.24
CA ARG A 337 -2.28 -11.12 -0.18
C ARG A 337 -2.76 -10.51 -1.51
N THR A 338 -2.33 -11.05 -2.64
CA THR A 338 -2.83 -10.64 -3.97
C THR A 338 -4.33 -10.88 -4.12
N GLN A 339 -4.82 -12.08 -3.78
CA GLN A 339 -6.26 -12.40 -3.83
C GLN A 339 -7.09 -11.46 -2.95
N VAL A 340 -6.63 -11.17 -1.71
CA VAL A 340 -7.33 -10.25 -0.81
C VAL A 340 -7.40 -8.83 -1.38
N LYS A 341 -6.31 -8.37 -2.02
CA LYS A 341 -6.28 -7.07 -2.70
C LYS A 341 -7.28 -7.04 -3.86
N GLU A 342 -7.28 -8.06 -4.72
CA GLU A 342 -8.19 -8.16 -5.88
C GLU A 342 -9.65 -8.14 -5.45
N LEU A 343 -10.03 -8.97 -4.48
CA LEU A 343 -11.40 -9.00 -3.92
C LEU A 343 -11.81 -7.65 -3.33
N ARG A 344 -10.88 -6.94 -2.68
CA ARG A 344 -11.15 -5.60 -2.14
C ARG A 344 -11.37 -4.59 -3.27
N ASP A 345 -10.51 -4.59 -4.27
CA ASP A 345 -10.58 -3.66 -5.39
C ASP A 345 -11.85 -3.91 -6.24
N GLU A 346 -12.26 -5.17 -6.38
CA GLU A 346 -13.53 -5.58 -6.98
C GLU A 346 -14.73 -5.08 -6.15
N HIS A 347 -14.76 -5.32 -4.84
CA HIS A 347 -15.83 -4.84 -3.96
C HIS A 347 -16.02 -3.31 -4.03
N PHE A 348 -14.93 -2.54 -4.00
CA PHE A 348 -15.03 -1.09 -4.14
C PHE A 348 -15.45 -0.64 -5.52
N ARG A 349 -15.08 -1.38 -6.57
CA ARG A 349 -15.56 -1.15 -7.94
C ARG A 349 -17.06 -1.37 -8.02
N GLU A 350 -17.58 -2.50 -7.54
CA GLU A 350 -19.03 -2.77 -7.52
C GLU A 350 -19.79 -1.72 -6.74
N LYS A 351 -19.31 -1.35 -5.54
CA LYS A 351 -19.92 -0.30 -4.72
C LYS A 351 -20.00 1.03 -5.49
N ARG A 352 -18.92 1.41 -6.17
CA ARG A 352 -18.88 2.63 -6.99
C ARG A 352 -19.86 2.57 -8.15
N LEU A 353 -19.90 1.45 -8.90
CA LEU A 353 -20.84 1.29 -10.02
C LEU A 353 -22.30 1.33 -9.55
N ASN A 354 -22.61 0.75 -8.39
CA ASN A 354 -23.95 0.85 -7.79
C ASN A 354 -24.30 2.30 -7.39
N GLN A 355 -23.35 3.06 -6.85
CA GLN A 355 -23.54 4.48 -6.59
C GLN A 355 -23.80 5.26 -7.89
N THR A 356 -23.04 4.98 -8.96
CA THR A 356 -23.27 5.54 -10.28
C THR A 356 -24.69 5.24 -10.77
N VAL A 357 -25.15 4.00 -10.69
CA VAL A 357 -26.53 3.63 -11.09
C VAL A 357 -27.58 4.41 -10.30
N ASN A 358 -27.35 4.69 -9.02
CA ASN A 358 -28.27 5.47 -8.20
C ASN A 358 -28.26 6.96 -8.56
N ILE A 359 -27.10 7.54 -8.88
CA ILE A 359 -26.99 8.92 -9.38
C ILE A 359 -27.71 9.04 -10.73
N LEU A 360 -27.49 8.10 -11.65
CA LEU A 360 -28.09 8.11 -13.00
C LEU A 360 -29.62 7.93 -13.03
N ARG A 361 -30.27 7.70 -11.88
CA ARG A 361 -31.74 7.64 -11.75
C ARG A 361 -32.37 8.99 -11.43
N ASP A 362 -31.56 9.98 -11.07
CA ASP A 362 -32.01 11.23 -10.46
C ASP A 362 -31.36 12.41 -11.16
N LYS A 363 -32.15 13.17 -11.92
CA LYS A 363 -31.67 14.27 -12.76
C LYS A 363 -30.95 15.34 -11.92
N ASP A 364 -31.53 15.69 -10.78
CA ASP A 364 -30.98 16.72 -9.89
C ASP A 364 -29.60 16.31 -9.36
N LYS A 365 -29.37 15.02 -9.13
CA LYS A 365 -28.04 14.54 -8.70
C LYS A 365 -27.00 14.62 -9.81
N ILE A 366 -27.40 14.48 -11.07
CA ILE A 366 -26.50 14.57 -12.22
C ILE A 366 -26.09 16.04 -12.45
N GLU A 367 -27.05 16.97 -12.37
CA GLU A 367 -26.82 18.41 -12.55
C GLU A 367 -25.92 19.00 -11.45
N ASN A 368 -25.98 18.44 -10.23
CA ASN A 368 -25.18 18.89 -9.09
C ASN A 368 -23.77 18.25 -8.99
N LEU A 369 -23.33 17.48 -9.97
CA LEU A 369 -21.99 16.86 -9.96
C LEU A 369 -20.90 17.92 -10.10
N SER A 370 -19.83 17.82 -9.32
CA SER A 370 -18.59 18.54 -9.62
C SER A 370 -17.93 18.00 -10.90
N ASP A 371 -17.03 18.77 -11.52
CA ASP A 371 -16.32 18.35 -12.74
C ASP A 371 -15.51 17.06 -12.56
N LYS A 372 -15.09 16.76 -11.33
CA LYS A 372 -14.38 15.51 -11.01
C LYS A 372 -15.35 14.34 -10.95
N GLU A 373 -16.51 14.54 -10.34
CA GLU A 373 -17.55 13.52 -10.24
C GLU A 373 -18.17 13.24 -11.61
N PHE A 374 -18.43 14.27 -12.41
CA PHE A 374 -18.94 14.14 -13.77
C PHE A 374 -18.04 13.25 -14.62
N SER A 375 -16.73 13.52 -14.69
CA SER A 375 -15.80 12.69 -15.47
C SER A 375 -15.78 11.22 -15.00
N GLN A 376 -15.88 10.99 -13.70
CA GLN A 376 -15.94 9.63 -13.16
C GLN A 376 -17.26 8.93 -13.51
N ILE A 377 -18.38 9.67 -13.48
CA ILE A 377 -19.72 9.16 -13.80
C ILE A 377 -19.85 8.86 -15.30
N VAL A 378 -19.30 9.69 -16.19
CA VAL A 378 -19.21 9.40 -17.65
C VAL A 378 -18.46 8.09 -17.90
N LYS A 379 -17.32 7.88 -17.23
CA LYS A 379 -16.56 6.63 -17.39
C LYS A 379 -17.28 5.41 -16.85
N ASP A 380 -17.95 5.54 -15.70
CA ASP A 380 -18.65 4.42 -15.07
C ASP A 380 -20.00 4.14 -15.74
N SER A 381 -20.66 5.12 -16.38
CA SER A 381 -21.91 4.91 -17.12
C SER A 381 -21.75 4.04 -18.36
N LEU A 382 -20.59 4.09 -19.01
CA LEU A 382 -20.21 3.13 -20.06
C LEU A 382 -20.24 1.69 -19.53
N ARG A 383 -19.65 1.48 -18.34
CA ARG A 383 -19.52 0.16 -17.72
C ARG A 383 -20.86 -0.44 -17.28
N VAL A 384 -21.85 0.41 -17.02
CA VAL A 384 -23.20 -0.03 -16.64
C VAL A 384 -24.21 0.16 -17.79
N SER A 385 -23.73 0.45 -19.01
CA SER A 385 -24.54 0.65 -20.22
C SER A 385 -25.69 1.66 -20.02
N LYS A 386 -25.40 2.81 -19.41
CA LYS A 386 -26.37 3.89 -19.13
C LYS A 386 -25.88 5.28 -19.50
N LEU A 387 -25.01 5.37 -20.50
CA LEU A 387 -24.47 6.65 -20.97
C LEU A 387 -25.58 7.63 -21.39
N ASP A 388 -26.69 7.09 -21.93
CA ASP A 388 -27.90 7.85 -22.31
C ASP A 388 -28.44 8.76 -21.21
N LYS A 389 -28.24 8.40 -19.94
CA LYS A 389 -28.76 9.15 -18.79
C LYS A 389 -27.98 10.43 -18.51
N ILE A 390 -26.76 10.55 -19.00
CA ILE A 390 -25.88 11.71 -18.80
C ILE A 390 -26.04 12.74 -19.91
N VAL A 391 -26.55 12.34 -21.07
CA VAL A 391 -26.62 13.15 -22.29
C VAL A 391 -27.12 14.59 -22.06
N PRO A 392 -28.23 14.85 -21.34
CA PRO A 392 -28.70 16.22 -21.13
C PRO A 392 -27.68 17.10 -20.39
N GLU A 393 -27.04 16.57 -19.35
CA GLU A 393 -26.01 17.29 -18.59
C GLU A 393 -24.72 17.43 -19.40
N ALA A 394 -24.35 16.42 -20.18
CA ALA A 394 -23.19 16.50 -21.07
C ALA A 394 -23.34 17.66 -22.07
N ILE A 395 -24.51 17.80 -22.70
CA ILE A 395 -24.79 18.91 -23.63
C ILE A 395 -24.74 20.25 -22.92
N SER A 396 -25.39 20.38 -21.75
CA SER A 396 -25.33 21.59 -20.92
C SER A 396 -23.88 22.01 -20.62
N ARG A 397 -23.01 21.05 -20.27
CA ARG A 397 -21.58 21.32 -20.02
C ARG A 397 -20.81 21.68 -21.27
N ILE A 398 -21.12 21.06 -22.41
CA ILE A 398 -20.52 21.39 -23.71
C ILE A 398 -20.85 22.83 -24.08
N GLU A 399 -22.12 23.23 -23.99
CA GLU A 399 -22.59 24.60 -24.28
C GLU A 399 -21.94 25.64 -23.37
N GLN A 400 -21.72 25.31 -22.10
CA GLN A 400 -21.01 26.17 -21.14
C GLN A 400 -19.48 26.14 -21.30
N GLY A 401 -18.94 25.26 -22.13
CA GLY A 401 -17.50 25.03 -22.26
C GLY A 401 -16.83 24.39 -21.03
N ASN A 402 -17.62 23.78 -20.15
CA ASN A 402 -17.21 23.16 -18.89
C ASN A 402 -17.08 21.63 -19.01
N ILE A 403 -16.42 21.17 -20.07
CA ILE A 403 -16.22 19.74 -20.34
C ILE A 403 -14.75 19.44 -20.63
N LYS A 404 -14.26 18.29 -20.16
CA LYS A 404 -12.87 17.89 -20.36
C LYS A 404 -12.72 17.03 -21.62
N PRO A 405 -11.56 17.07 -22.29
CA PRO A 405 -11.26 16.20 -23.44
C PRO A 405 -11.45 14.70 -23.16
N VAL A 406 -11.17 14.25 -21.93
CA VAL A 406 -11.39 12.84 -21.53
C VAL A 406 -12.86 12.46 -21.47
N ASP A 407 -13.73 13.41 -21.11
CA ASP A 407 -15.18 13.19 -21.07
C ASP A 407 -15.72 13.13 -22.49
N LEU A 408 -15.28 14.06 -23.34
CA LEU A 408 -15.59 14.05 -24.78
C LEU A 408 -15.16 12.74 -25.45
N TYR A 409 -13.97 12.22 -25.14
CA TYR A 409 -13.53 10.91 -25.65
C TYR A 409 -14.54 9.80 -25.31
N TYR A 410 -14.93 9.67 -24.03
CA TYR A 410 -15.87 8.64 -23.60
C TYR A 410 -17.29 8.84 -24.16
N LEU A 411 -17.71 10.09 -24.40
CA LEU A 411 -19.00 10.42 -24.99
C LEU A 411 -19.01 10.16 -26.51
N ILE A 412 -17.92 10.42 -27.23
CA ILE A 412 -17.80 10.18 -28.68
C ILE A 412 -17.76 8.68 -28.96
N PHE A 413 -16.86 7.95 -28.29
CA PHE A 413 -16.59 6.53 -28.57
C PHE A 413 -17.38 5.59 -27.65
N GLY A 414 -18.40 6.12 -26.97
CA GLY A 414 -19.25 5.37 -26.06
C GLY A 414 -20.42 4.69 -26.75
N ASP A 415 -20.89 3.60 -26.13
CA ASP A 415 -22.12 2.91 -26.53
C ASP A 415 -23.36 3.52 -25.86
N TYR A 416 -24.43 3.64 -26.63
CA TYR A 416 -25.70 4.23 -26.24
C TYR A 416 -26.84 3.27 -26.56
N ASN A 417 -27.83 3.17 -25.67
CA ASN A 417 -29.04 2.38 -25.95
C ASN A 417 -30.09 3.21 -26.69
N ASN A 418 -30.07 4.54 -26.55
CA ASN A 418 -30.98 5.45 -27.22
C ASN A 418 -30.23 6.15 -28.38
N LEU A 419 -30.63 5.82 -29.60
CA LEU A 419 -30.01 6.36 -30.82
C LEU A 419 -30.25 7.86 -30.99
N ASP A 420 -31.41 8.37 -30.61
CA ASP A 420 -31.72 9.81 -30.69
C ASP A 420 -30.79 10.60 -29.76
N ASN A 421 -30.58 10.10 -28.53
CA ASN A 421 -29.66 10.69 -27.57
C ASN A 421 -28.21 10.63 -28.08
N LYS A 422 -27.82 9.52 -28.71
CA LYS A 422 -26.50 9.35 -29.32
C LYS A 422 -26.28 10.38 -30.42
N GLU A 423 -27.25 10.54 -31.32
CA GLU A 423 -27.19 11.49 -32.43
C GLU A 423 -27.12 12.93 -31.95
N LEU A 424 -28.04 13.32 -31.06
CA LEU A 424 -28.11 14.65 -30.45
C LEU A 424 -26.78 15.04 -29.79
N LEU A 425 -26.22 14.17 -28.94
CA LEU A 425 -24.98 14.44 -28.23
C LEU A 425 -23.78 14.50 -29.19
N LYS A 426 -23.66 13.55 -30.12
CA LYS A 426 -22.53 13.51 -31.04
C LYS A 426 -22.52 14.74 -31.96
N ASN A 427 -23.68 15.20 -32.43
CA ASN A 427 -23.78 16.46 -33.20
C ASN A 427 -23.35 17.67 -32.36
N SER A 428 -23.83 17.78 -31.12
CA SER A 428 -23.41 18.84 -30.19
C SER A 428 -21.89 18.85 -29.93
N ILE A 429 -21.27 17.67 -29.83
CA ILE A 429 -19.81 17.55 -29.70
C ILE A 429 -19.08 18.00 -30.98
N LEU A 430 -19.59 17.67 -32.17
CA LEU A 430 -18.98 18.10 -33.43
C LEU A 430 -19.02 19.62 -33.57
N ASP A 431 -20.17 20.25 -33.29
CA ASP A 431 -20.31 21.71 -33.32
C ASP A 431 -19.32 22.37 -32.36
N TYR A 432 -19.19 21.84 -31.14
CA TYR A 432 -18.22 22.30 -30.15
C TYR A 432 -16.76 22.15 -30.61
N LEU A 433 -16.40 21.02 -31.21
CA LEU A 433 -15.04 20.75 -31.68
C LEU A 433 -14.68 21.53 -32.96
N GLU A 434 -15.66 21.92 -33.76
CA GLU A 434 -15.45 22.79 -34.92
C GLU A 434 -14.87 24.14 -34.48
N GLU A 435 -15.38 24.69 -33.38
CA GLU A 435 -14.87 25.92 -32.76
C GLU A 435 -13.59 25.68 -31.94
N LYS A 436 -13.42 24.49 -31.34
CA LYS A 436 -12.30 24.14 -30.43
C LYS A 436 -11.43 22.99 -30.92
N GLN A 437 -10.94 23.06 -32.14
CA GLN A 437 -10.16 21.99 -32.80
C GLN A 437 -8.91 21.51 -32.03
N VAL A 438 -8.36 22.32 -31.13
CA VAL A 438 -7.25 21.91 -30.25
C VAL A 438 -7.63 20.68 -29.41
N GLU A 439 -8.87 20.63 -28.90
CA GLU A 439 -9.38 19.55 -28.05
C GLU A 439 -9.52 18.24 -28.82
N ALA A 440 -9.82 18.28 -30.12
CA ALA A 440 -9.84 17.10 -30.98
C ALA A 440 -8.50 16.36 -30.96
N THR A 441 -7.38 17.09 -30.87
CA THR A 441 -6.06 16.46 -30.77
C THR A 441 -5.84 15.75 -29.44
N GLN A 442 -6.33 16.33 -28.34
CA GLN A 442 -6.25 15.71 -27.01
C GLN A 442 -7.12 14.45 -26.96
N ILE A 443 -8.31 14.48 -27.55
CA ILE A 443 -9.20 13.31 -27.67
C ILE A 443 -8.52 12.18 -28.44
N ILE A 444 -7.92 12.46 -29.61
CA ILE A 444 -7.23 11.46 -30.42
C ILE A 444 -6.00 10.88 -29.69
N GLN A 445 -5.27 11.69 -28.92
CA GLN A 445 -4.17 11.20 -28.08
C GLN A 445 -4.67 10.27 -26.96
N ILE A 446 -5.81 10.60 -26.34
CA ILE A 446 -6.45 9.74 -25.33
C ILE A 446 -6.90 8.42 -25.96
N ALA A 447 -7.47 8.46 -27.18
CA ALA A 447 -7.86 7.27 -27.94
C ALA A 447 -6.66 6.36 -28.21
N GLY A 448 -5.56 6.89 -28.76
CA GLY A 448 -4.35 6.12 -29.01
C GLY A 448 -3.74 5.51 -27.74
N THR A 449 -3.74 6.26 -26.63
CA THR A 449 -3.26 5.73 -25.34
C THR A 449 -4.16 4.63 -24.79
N THR A 450 -5.49 4.80 -24.91
CA THR A 450 -6.48 3.84 -24.39
C THR A 450 -6.50 2.56 -25.19
N ASN A 451 -6.34 2.65 -26.51
CA ASN A 451 -6.36 1.51 -27.44
C ASN A 451 -4.95 0.94 -27.73
N GLN A 452 -3.90 1.48 -27.09
CA GLN A 452 -2.50 1.12 -27.34
C GLN A 452 -2.09 1.24 -28.81
N THR A 453 -2.61 2.25 -29.50
CA THR A 453 -2.37 2.53 -30.91
C THR A 453 -1.65 3.86 -31.10
N THR A 454 -0.69 3.89 -32.03
CA THR A 454 0.05 5.11 -32.36
C THR A 454 -0.78 5.97 -33.29
N VAL A 455 -0.95 7.24 -32.94
CA VAL A 455 -1.52 8.24 -33.85
C VAL A 455 -0.42 8.72 -34.79
N GLU A 456 -0.57 8.45 -36.08
CA GLU A 456 0.37 8.89 -37.10
C GLU A 456 -0.17 10.10 -37.87
N TYR A 457 0.74 10.84 -38.50
CA TYR A 457 0.41 12.02 -39.27
C TYR A 457 1.16 12.01 -40.59
N ILE A 458 0.44 12.21 -41.69
CA ILE A 458 1.03 12.43 -43.01
C ILE A 458 1.03 13.93 -43.25
N GLU A 459 2.21 14.52 -43.46
CA GLU A 459 2.38 15.96 -43.71
C GLU A 459 2.71 16.22 -45.18
N LYS A 460 2.05 17.21 -45.80
CA LYS A 460 2.45 17.80 -47.08
C LYS A 460 2.33 19.32 -47.05
N THR A 461 3.11 20.00 -47.90
CA THR A 461 2.95 21.43 -48.17
C THR A 461 2.14 21.62 -49.45
N THR A 462 1.12 22.48 -49.42
CA THR A 462 0.31 22.80 -50.59
C THR A 462 1.07 23.73 -51.54
N ALA A 463 0.65 23.80 -52.81
CA ALA A 463 1.21 24.74 -53.79
C ALA A 463 1.07 26.22 -53.37
N SER A 464 0.13 26.52 -52.48
CA SER A 464 -0.08 27.85 -51.88
C SER A 464 0.76 28.12 -50.62
N GLY A 465 1.64 27.20 -50.23
CA GLY A 465 2.51 27.32 -49.06
C GLY A 465 1.85 27.02 -47.71
N LYS A 466 0.62 26.47 -47.71
CA LYS A 466 -0.07 26.02 -46.48
C LYS A 466 0.36 24.59 -46.12
N PHE A 467 0.16 24.20 -44.87
CA PHE A 467 0.38 22.82 -44.41
C PHE A 467 -0.91 22.01 -44.54
N ALA A 468 -0.79 20.78 -45.05
CA ALA A 468 -1.85 19.80 -45.16
C ALA A 468 -1.47 18.57 -44.32
N PHE A 469 -2.34 18.20 -43.37
CA PHE A 469 -2.15 17.06 -42.49
C PHE A 469 -3.26 16.03 -42.69
N TRP A 470 -2.90 14.75 -42.76
CA TRP A 470 -3.84 13.64 -42.59
C TRP A 470 -3.52 12.94 -41.29
N SER A 471 -4.55 12.72 -40.48
CA SER A 471 -4.43 11.93 -39.24
C SER A 471 -4.73 10.47 -39.53
N VAL A 472 -3.94 9.58 -38.94
CA VAL A 472 -4.12 8.12 -39.03
C VAL A 472 -4.25 7.54 -37.63
N LEU A 473 -5.35 6.83 -37.38
CA LEU A 473 -5.58 6.08 -36.14
C LEU A 473 -6.14 4.71 -36.51
N GLU A 474 -5.55 3.63 -35.97
CA GLU A 474 -6.01 2.25 -36.22
C GLU A 474 -6.10 1.86 -37.71
N GLY A 475 -5.25 2.46 -38.55
CA GLY A 475 -5.25 2.27 -40.00
C GLY A 475 -6.28 3.11 -40.76
N GLU A 476 -7.15 3.84 -40.07
CA GLU A 476 -8.07 4.78 -40.68
C GLU A 476 -7.39 6.14 -40.89
N THR A 477 -7.36 6.61 -42.14
CA THR A 477 -6.83 7.93 -42.51
C THR A 477 -7.98 8.90 -42.78
N THR A 478 -7.81 10.18 -42.48
CA THR A 478 -8.79 11.20 -42.92
C THR A 478 -8.96 11.17 -44.44
N ALA A 479 -10.19 11.36 -44.93
CA ALA A 479 -10.43 11.41 -46.37
C ALA A 479 -9.87 12.71 -46.99
N THR A 480 -10.01 13.81 -46.25
CA THR A 480 -9.49 15.14 -46.60
C THR A 480 -8.41 15.56 -45.60
N PRO A 481 -7.40 16.34 -46.05
CA PRO A 481 -6.42 16.89 -45.14
C PRO A 481 -7.00 18.06 -44.34
N GLY A 482 -6.54 18.21 -43.11
CA GLY A 482 -6.63 19.50 -42.43
C GLY A 482 -5.63 20.48 -43.04
N ILE A 483 -6.12 21.61 -43.59
CA ILE A 483 -5.26 22.61 -44.25
C ILE A 483 -5.23 23.91 -43.46
N ALA A 484 -4.04 24.38 -43.08
CA ALA A 484 -3.86 25.68 -42.42
C ALA A 484 -2.49 26.29 -42.70
N SER A 485 -2.36 27.60 -42.45
CA SER A 485 -1.08 28.32 -42.59
C SER A 485 -0.05 27.94 -41.52
N ASN A 486 -0.47 27.26 -40.44
CA ASN A 486 0.38 26.78 -39.35
C ASN A 486 0.23 25.26 -39.24
N LYS A 487 1.35 24.53 -39.10
CA LYS A 487 1.38 23.06 -38.93
C LYS A 487 0.46 22.59 -37.79
N GLN A 488 0.52 23.27 -36.64
CA GLN A 488 -0.24 22.87 -35.46
C GLN A 488 -1.76 23.02 -35.71
N ALA A 489 -2.18 24.11 -36.35
CA ALA A 489 -3.58 24.31 -36.72
C ALA A 489 -4.05 23.30 -37.77
N ALA A 490 -3.21 22.99 -38.77
CA ALA A 490 -3.51 21.97 -39.78
C ALA A 490 -3.70 20.58 -39.15
N LYS A 491 -2.86 20.26 -38.16
CA LYS A 491 -2.93 19.02 -37.36
C LYS A 491 -4.19 18.96 -36.50
N HIS A 492 -4.55 20.06 -35.82
CA HIS A 492 -5.78 20.15 -35.05
C HIS A 492 -7.02 19.93 -35.92
N HIS A 493 -7.07 20.57 -37.09
CA HIS A 493 -8.15 20.41 -38.04
C HIS A 493 -8.22 18.98 -38.60
N ALA A 494 -7.09 18.37 -38.92
CA ALA A 494 -7.04 16.97 -39.38
C ALA A 494 -7.61 15.99 -38.33
N ASN A 495 -7.27 16.20 -37.05
CA ASN A 495 -7.83 15.38 -35.96
C ASN A 495 -9.34 15.57 -35.78
N TYR A 496 -9.85 16.81 -35.94
CA TYR A 496 -11.29 17.06 -35.97
C TYR A 496 -11.97 16.29 -37.12
N LEU A 497 -11.44 16.36 -38.34
CA LEU A 497 -11.99 15.65 -39.51
C LEU A 497 -12.02 14.13 -39.31
N LEU A 498 -11.06 13.57 -38.57
CA LEU A 498 -11.04 12.15 -38.23
C LEU A 498 -12.20 11.78 -37.29
N ILE A 499 -12.42 12.59 -36.24
CA ILE A 499 -13.54 12.41 -35.31
C ILE A 499 -14.88 12.57 -36.04
N GLU A 500 -15.02 13.63 -36.83
CA GLU A 500 -16.22 13.90 -37.62
C GLU A 500 -16.57 12.72 -38.52
N ARG A 501 -15.58 12.19 -39.25
CA ARG A 501 -15.78 11.02 -40.10
C ARG A 501 -16.25 9.81 -39.29
N SER A 502 -15.60 9.52 -38.17
CA SER A 502 -15.96 8.39 -37.29
C SER A 502 -17.42 8.52 -36.84
N VAL A 503 -17.80 9.69 -36.32
CA VAL A 503 -19.18 9.99 -35.89
C VAL A 503 -20.18 9.87 -37.04
N ARG A 504 -19.91 10.48 -38.20
CA ARG A 504 -20.83 10.46 -39.36
C ARG A 504 -20.95 9.08 -40.00
N SER A 505 -19.90 8.26 -39.95
CA SER A 505 -19.92 6.90 -40.49
C SER A 505 -20.83 5.97 -39.69
N GLU A 506 -20.95 6.17 -38.38
CA GLU A 506 -21.86 5.39 -37.53
C GLU A 506 -23.34 5.63 -37.85
N PHE A 507 -23.71 6.85 -38.26
CA PHE A 507 -25.10 7.16 -38.68
C PHE A 507 -25.42 6.70 -40.10
N SER A 508 -24.39 6.44 -40.91
CA SER A 508 -24.56 5.95 -42.29
C SER A 508 -24.68 4.42 -42.37
N ALA A 509 -24.40 3.71 -41.27
CA ALA A 509 -24.40 2.24 -41.19
C ALA A 509 -25.66 1.65 -40.49
N THR A 510 -26.52 2.52 -39.95
CA THR A 510 -27.89 2.23 -39.46
C THR A 510 -28.92 2.58 -40.52
#